data_AF-A0A365H2Y8-F1
#
_entry.id   AF-A0A365H2Y8-F1
#
_cell.length_a   1.000
_cell.length_b   1.000
_cell.length_c   1.000
_cell.angle_alpha   90.00
_cell.angle_beta   90.00
_cell.angle_gamma   90.00
#
_symmetry.space_group_name_H-M   'P 1'
#
loop_
_entity.id
_entity.type
_entity.pdbx_description
1 polymer ?
#
loop_
_entity_poly.entity_id
_entity_poly.type
_entity_poly.pdbx_seq_one_letter_code
_entity_poly.pdbx_strand_id
1 'polypeptide(L)' 'MNEPESGEGVIIEFIDGKDVPVGHKDFGERAVVMREAKNPEGPVLYFTEAEWDAFVGGVKDGEFDDLLEEPPAAE' A
#
# COMPACT_ATOMS: atom_id res chain seq x y z
N MET A 1 24.93 5.99 13.58
CA MET A 1 23.92 5.93 12.52
C MET A 1 23.20 4.61 12.69
N ASN A 2 21.89 4.62 13.00
CA ASN A 2 21.12 3.38 12.97
C ASN A 2 20.91 3.02 11.51
N GLU A 3 21.43 1.87 11.10
CA GLU A 3 21.05 1.24 9.84
C GLU A 3 19.54 0.97 9.90
N PRO A 4 18.75 1.35 8.87
CA PRO A 4 17.33 0.99 8.86
C PRO A 4 17.24 -0.53 8.94
N GLU A 5 16.57 -1.03 9.98
CA GLU A 5 16.42 -2.46 10.22
C GLU A 5 15.81 -3.07 8.95
N SER A 6 16.61 -3.85 8.23
CA SER A 6 16.28 -4.39 6.92
C SER A 6 15.08 -5.32 7.06
N GLY A 7 13.87 -4.80 6.91
CA GLY A 7 12.62 -5.57 6.98
C GLY A 7 11.38 -4.78 7.38
N GLU A 8 11.49 -3.62 8.03
CA GLU A 8 10.29 -2.84 8.36
C GLU A 8 9.82 -1.98 7.18
N GLY A 9 8.58 -2.19 6.71
CA GLY A 9 7.97 -1.40 5.65
C GLY A 9 7.18 -2.22 4.63
N VAL A 10 6.89 -1.56 3.51
CA VAL A 10 6.21 -2.15 2.35
C VAL A 10 7.10 -2.12 1.11
N ILE A 11 6.96 -3.12 0.27
CA ILE A 11 7.53 -3.17 -1.07
C ILE A 11 6.49 -2.64 -2.04
N ILE A 12 6.88 -1.67 -2.87
CA ILE A 12 6.07 -1.13 -3.96
C ILE A 12 6.70 -1.53 -5.30
N GLU A 13 5.91 -2.12 -6.18
CA GLU A 13 6.32 -2.50 -7.53
C GLU A 13 5.29 -2.04 -8.57
N PHE A 14 5.76 -1.80 -9.79
CA PHE A 14 4.92 -1.49 -10.94
C PHE A 14 4.96 -2.66 -11.91
N ILE A 15 3.79 -3.18 -12.27
CA ILE A 15 3.65 -4.27 -13.25
C ILE A 15 2.71 -3.83 -14.37
N ASP A 16 2.74 -4.54 -15.50
CA ASP A 16 1.75 -4.33 -16.57
C ASP A 16 0.35 -4.72 -16.07
N GLY A 17 -0.66 -3.94 -16.41
CA GLY A 17 -2.04 -4.23 -15.99
C GLY A 17 -2.54 -5.61 -16.41
N LYS A 18 -2.04 -6.14 -17.53
CA LYS A 18 -2.39 -7.50 -18.01
C LYS A 18 -1.79 -8.62 -17.18
N ASP A 19 -0.74 -8.33 -16.41
CA ASP A 19 -0.01 -9.32 -15.60
C ASP A 19 -0.58 -9.42 -14.17
N VAL A 20 -1.63 -8.65 -13.85
CA VAL A 20 -2.30 -8.68 -12.56
C VAL A 20 -3.16 -9.94 -12.41
N PRO A 21 -2.96 -10.78 -11.38
CA PRO A 21 -3.66 -12.06 -11.22
C PRO A 21 -5.06 -11.94 -10.59
N VAL A 22 -5.71 -10.77 -10.68
CA VAL A 22 -7.06 -10.53 -10.15
C VAL A 22 -7.95 -9.86 -11.22
N GLY A 23 -9.19 -10.32 -11.35
CA GLY A 23 -10.09 -9.92 -12.45
C GLY A 23 -11.25 -9.01 -12.07
N HIS A 24 -11.19 -8.31 -10.93
CA HIS A 24 -12.30 -7.50 -10.43
C HIS A 24 -12.15 -5.99 -10.70
N LYS A 25 -11.08 -5.58 -11.40
CA LYS A 25 -10.79 -4.20 -11.79
C LYS A 25 -10.19 -4.17 -13.19
N ASP A 26 -10.33 -3.04 -13.86
CA ASP A 26 -9.56 -2.73 -15.07
C ASP A 26 -8.31 -1.97 -14.64
N PHE A 27 -7.13 -2.54 -14.88
CA PHE A 27 -5.85 -1.96 -14.44
C PHE A 27 -5.20 -1.06 -15.50
N GLY A 28 -5.78 -0.93 -16.69
CA GLY A 28 -5.14 -0.18 -17.78
C GLY A 28 -3.77 -0.73 -18.16
N GLU A 29 -2.82 0.15 -18.46
CA GLU A 29 -1.46 -0.22 -18.89
C GLU A 29 -0.57 -0.65 -17.72
N ARG A 30 -0.83 -0.16 -16.50
CA ARG A 30 0.05 -0.36 -15.34
C ARG A 30 -0.75 -0.50 -14.05
N ALA A 31 -0.28 -1.39 -13.19
CA ALA A 31 -0.76 -1.54 -11.82
C ALA A 31 0.34 -1.25 -10.80
N VAL A 32 -0.06 -0.77 -9.62
CA VAL A 32 0.83 -0.64 -8.45
C VAL A 32 0.55 -1.81 -7.51
N VAL A 33 1.62 -2.49 -7.11
CA VAL A 33 1.60 -3.66 -6.25
C VAL A 33 2.23 -3.29 -4.92
N MET A 34 1.51 -3.50 -3.83
CA MET A 34 2.00 -3.29 -2.47
C MET A 34 1.96 -4.58 -1.67
N ARG A 35 3.07 -4.90 -0.98
CA ARG A 35 3.18 -6.06 -0.08
C ARG A 35 4.09 -5.76 1.10
N GLU A 36 3.94 -6.52 2.18
CA GLU A 36 4.78 -6.38 3.37
C GLU A 36 6.23 -6.78 3.08
N ALA A 37 7.20 -5.97 3.51
CA ALA A 37 8.63 -6.28 3.31
C ALA A 37 9.10 -7.46 4.18
N LYS A 38 8.58 -7.58 5.40
CA LYS A 38 8.83 -8.69 6.34
C LYS A 38 8.17 -10.01 5.89
N ASN A 39 7.11 -9.94 5.07
CA ASN A 39 6.41 -11.12 4.56
C ASN A 39 6.02 -10.94 3.08
N PRO A 40 6.99 -11.01 2.14
CA PRO A 40 6.73 -10.77 0.72
C PRO A 40 5.79 -11.78 0.06
N GLU A 41 5.64 -12.98 0.65
CA GLU A 41 4.71 -14.01 0.20
C GLU A 41 3.31 -13.86 0.82
N GLY A 42 3.12 -12.86 1.68
CA GLY A 42 1.84 -12.53 2.31
C GLY A 42 0.83 -11.89 1.35
N PRO A 43 -0.24 -11.30 1.90
CA PRO A 43 -1.26 -10.63 1.11
C PRO A 43 -0.67 -9.52 0.21
N VAL A 44 -1.16 -9.45 -1.02
CA VAL A 44 -0.75 -8.47 -2.02
C VAL A 44 -1.92 -7.57 -2.36
N LEU A 45 -1.71 -6.27 -2.30
CA LEU A 45 -2.67 -5.26 -2.72
C LEU A 45 -2.34 -4.77 -4.13
N TYR A 46 -3.35 -4.71 -4.99
CA TYR A 46 -3.23 -4.24 -6.37
C TYR A 46 -4.09 -2.98 -6.54
N PHE A 47 -3.45 -1.90 -6.97
CA PHE A 47 -4.08 -0.63 -7.25
C PHE A 47 -4.01 -0.34 -8.74
N THR A 48 -5.10 0.22 -9.28
CA THR A 48 -5.02 0.99 -10.53
C THR A 48 -4.21 2.25 -10.30
N GLU A 49 -3.69 2.89 -11.36
CA GLU A 49 -2.98 4.17 -11.23
C GLU A 49 -3.85 5.24 -10.55
N ALA A 50 -5.14 5.31 -10.93
CA ALA A 50 -6.09 6.25 -10.34
C ALA A 50 -6.35 6.01 -8.84
N GLU A 51 -6.46 4.74 -8.42
CA GLU A 51 -6.61 4.40 -7.00
C GLU A 51 -5.33 4.72 -6.21
N TRP A 52 -4.16 4.50 -6.81
CA TRP A 52 -2.88 4.83 -6.17
C TRP A 52 -2.72 6.33 -5.98
N ASP A 53 -3.05 7.13 -6.99
CA ASP A 53 -3.02 8.60 -6.89
C ASP A 53 -3.99 9.10 -5.81
N ALA A 54 -5.19 8.53 -5.74
CA ALA A 54 -6.17 8.86 -4.70
C ALA A 54 -5.64 8.49 -3.30
N PHE A 55 -5.05 7.30 -3.15
CA PHE A 55 -4.43 6.87 -1.88
C PHE A 55 -3.32 7.82 -1.43
N VAL A 56 -2.38 8.16 -2.33
CA VAL A 56 -1.29 9.10 -2.01
C VAL A 56 -1.81 10.51 -1.71
N GLY A 57 -2.88 10.93 -2.39
CA GLY A 57 -3.59 12.17 -2.10
C GLY A 57 -4.11 12.20 -0.66
N GLY A 58 -4.93 11.21 -0.27
CA GLY A 58 -5.49 11.13 1.08
C GLY A 58 -4.43 11.03 2.17
N VAL A 59 -3.32 10.32 1.92
CA VAL A 59 -2.17 10.28 2.85
C VAL A 59 -1.55 11.66 3.03
N LYS A 60 -1.39 12.45 1.96
CA LYS A 60 -0.84 13.81 2.05
C LYS A 60 -1.80 14.79 2.70
N ASP A 61 -3.10 14.58 2.53
CA ASP A 61 -4.15 15.42 3.09
C ASP A 61 -4.46 15.08 4.56
N GLY A 62 -3.82 14.06 5.13
CA GLY A 62 -3.99 13.65 6.53
C GLY A 62 -5.29 12.89 6.79
N GLU A 63 -5.93 12.33 5.76
CA GLU A 63 -7.20 11.60 5.88
C GLU A 63 -7.12 10.32 6.74
N PHE A 64 -5.91 9.91 7.12
CA PHE A 64 -5.65 8.69 7.89
C PHE A 64 -4.97 8.96 9.24
N ASP A 65 -4.80 10.22 9.64
CA ASP A 65 -4.09 10.57 10.87
C ASP A 65 -4.84 10.10 12.13
N ASP A 66 -6.17 10.01 12.08
CA ASP A 66 -7.03 9.47 13.15
C ASP A 66 -6.85 7.96 13.35
N LEU A 67 -6.31 7.23 12.38
CA LEU A 67 -5.95 5.82 12.55
C LEU A 67 -4.78 5.62 13.52
N LEU A 68 -4.05 6.69 13.86
CA LEU A 68 -2.95 6.68 14.81
C LEU A 68 -3.39 7.04 16.23
N GLU A 69 -4.63 7.48 16.44
CA GLU A 69 -5.14 7.77 17.79
C GLU A 69 -5.40 6.46 18.53
N GLU A 70 -4.61 6.18 19.58
CA GLU A 70 -4.95 5.10 20.51
C GLU A 70 -6.31 5.39 21.13
N PRO A 71 -7.24 4.41 21.18
CA PRO A 71 -8.51 4.60 21.88
C PRO A 71 -8.20 5.01 23.33
N PRO A 72 -8.94 5.97 23.92
CA PRO A 72 -8.67 6.40 25.28
C PRO A 72 -8.66 5.17 26.19
N ALA A 73 -7.60 5.02 26.98
CA ALA A 73 -7.48 3.95 27.96
C ALA A 73 -8.78 3.91 28.77
N ALA A 74 -9.48 2.79 28.71
CA ALA A 74 -10.69 2.60 29.50
C ALA A 74 -10.30 2.70 30.98
N GLU A 75 -10.76 3.76 31.65
CA GLU A 75 -10.62 3.97 33.11
C GLU A 75 -11.43 2.94 33.91
#